data_AF-A0A1D6E936-F1
#
_entry.id   AF-A0A1D6E936-F1
#
_cell.length_a   1.000
_cell.length_b   1.000
_cell.length_c   1.000
_cell.angle_alpha   90.00
_cell.angle_beta   90.00
_cell.angle_gamma   90.00
#
_symmetry.space_group_name_H-M   'P 1'
#
loop_
_entity.id
_entity.type
_entity.pdbx_description
1 polymer ?
#
loop_
_entity_poly.entity_id
_entity_poly.type
_entity_poly.pdbx_seq_one_letter_code
_entity_poly.pdbx_strand_id
1 'polypeptide(L)'
;MAAPPVPVLCSASPCRITTHLAPPAFRTVAAARPQALPFVLCVEQRVGPSARARAPFAAKRGGGGEVSAEAPDGTRALLQAALWGAEAAYILWLFLLPYAPVRRKKIESVASISIFVQGDPVWAISQATISDLIGLSLNFFFVLPLLNSVGVHLLESPLLHPMAEGLFNLVLAWTLLFAPLLFTDCRRDRYKGSLDVLWGFQMFLTNTFLIPYMAIRLNGPEADRSPPRRSQLGSVMVNGAPAVGAVGGLVCVLSIVWAFSGRGDSGFGGIAERWQYLQSYLFSERLAYAFLWDMFLYSVFQPWLIGDNLRNVKADAAGLVSVVRFVPVVGLVAYLLCLEEED
;
A
#
# COMPACT_ATOMS: atom_id res chain seq x y z
N MET A 1 -20.04 -50.97 -41.91
CA MET A 1 -19.32 -50.91 -40.62
C MET A 1 -20.17 -50.09 -39.68
N ALA A 2 -20.61 -50.72 -38.60
CA ALA A 2 -21.67 -50.26 -37.71
C ALA A 2 -21.14 -49.22 -36.69
N ALA A 3 -21.95 -48.20 -36.45
CA ALA A 3 -21.81 -47.31 -35.29
C ALA A 3 -22.40 -47.99 -34.04
N PRO A 4 -21.80 -47.83 -32.85
CA PRO A 4 -22.47 -48.10 -31.58
C PRO A 4 -23.04 -46.81 -30.94
N PRO A 5 -24.04 -46.94 -30.05
CA PRO A 5 -25.06 -45.90 -29.81
C PRO A 5 -24.87 -45.10 -28.51
N VAL A 6 -25.55 -43.95 -28.47
CA VAL A 6 -25.89 -43.17 -27.27
C VAL A 6 -27.01 -43.89 -26.48
N PRO A 7 -26.96 -43.96 -25.14
CA PRO A 7 -28.16 -44.18 -24.33
C PRO A 7 -28.66 -42.88 -23.69
N VAL A 8 -29.97 -42.70 -23.88
CA VAL A 8 -30.86 -41.66 -23.38
C VAL A 8 -31.28 -41.94 -21.93
N LEU A 9 -31.56 -40.86 -21.21
CA LEU A 9 -32.23 -40.73 -19.91
C LEU A 9 -33.47 -41.63 -19.70
N CYS A 10 -33.60 -42.19 -18.49
CA CYS A 10 -34.86 -42.47 -17.78
C CYS A 10 -34.62 -42.15 -16.29
N SER A 11 -35.04 -40.99 -15.77
CA SER A 11 -36.36 -40.73 -15.17
C SER A 11 -36.75 -41.66 -14.02
N ALA A 12 -36.58 -41.17 -12.79
CA ALA A 12 -37.40 -41.51 -11.63
C ALA A 12 -37.44 -40.32 -10.66
N SER A 13 -38.58 -39.63 -10.67
CA SER A 13 -39.13 -38.81 -9.58
C SER A 13 -40.55 -39.37 -9.33
N PRO A 14 -41.29 -39.07 -8.24
CA PRO A 14 -41.09 -37.98 -7.28
C PRO A 14 -41.36 -38.38 -5.80
N CYS A 15 -41.04 -37.48 -4.86
CA CYS A 15 -41.93 -37.29 -3.71
C CYS A 15 -41.91 -35.84 -3.23
N ARG A 16 -43.06 -35.17 -3.40
CA ARG A 16 -43.38 -33.83 -2.93
C ARG A 16 -43.65 -33.89 -1.42
N ILE A 17 -43.13 -32.93 -0.66
CA ILE A 17 -43.89 -32.32 0.43
C ILE A 17 -43.75 -30.81 0.26
N THR A 18 -44.86 -30.20 -0.13
CA THR A 18 -45.09 -28.76 -0.15
C THR A 18 -45.87 -28.42 1.11
N THR A 19 -45.34 -27.56 1.97
CA THR A 19 -46.16 -26.81 2.92
C THR A 19 -45.84 -25.34 2.76
N HIS A 20 -46.74 -24.68 2.03
CA HIS A 20 -47.00 -23.25 2.13
C HIS A 20 -47.34 -22.90 3.57
N LEU A 21 -46.72 -21.85 4.13
CA LEU A 21 -47.42 -20.93 5.03
C LEU A 21 -46.70 -19.58 5.05
N ALA A 22 -47.46 -18.57 4.63
CA ALA A 22 -47.15 -17.15 4.65
C ALA A 22 -47.13 -16.60 6.10
N PRO A 23 -46.70 -15.35 6.33
CA PRO A 23 -46.28 -14.85 7.64
C PRO A 23 -47.47 -14.33 8.46
N PRO A 24 -47.39 -14.28 9.80
CA PRO A 24 -48.29 -13.46 10.58
C PRO A 24 -47.70 -12.05 10.77
N ALA A 25 -48.50 -11.06 10.40
CA ALA A 25 -48.37 -9.68 10.81
C ALA A 25 -49.02 -9.46 12.19
N PHE A 26 -48.60 -8.38 12.84
CA PHE A 26 -49.21 -7.66 13.97
C PHE A 26 -49.26 -8.32 15.36
N ARG A 27 -48.53 -7.71 16.31
CA ARG A 27 -49.17 -7.03 17.45
C ARG A 27 -48.28 -5.93 18.03
N THR A 28 -48.76 -4.71 17.84
CA THR A 28 -48.42 -3.50 18.59
C THR A 28 -48.85 -3.63 20.05
N VAL A 29 -48.01 -3.16 20.97
CA VAL A 29 -48.47 -2.68 22.29
C VAL A 29 -47.97 -1.25 22.44
N ALA A 30 -48.94 -0.35 22.57
CA ALA A 30 -48.78 1.06 22.88
C ALA A 30 -49.14 1.32 24.35
N ALA A 31 -48.82 2.56 24.77
CA ALA A 31 -49.25 3.26 25.99
C ALA A 31 -48.31 3.10 27.21
N ALA A 32 -47.97 4.14 27.98
CA ALA A 32 -48.54 5.48 28.10
C ALA A 32 -47.52 6.51 28.64
N ARG A 33 -47.72 7.76 28.22
CA ARG A 33 -47.28 9.02 28.88
C ARG A 33 -48.00 9.21 30.23
N PRO A 34 -47.48 10.10 31.10
CA PRO A 34 -48.12 11.42 31.30
C PRO A 34 -47.06 12.56 31.29
N GLN A 35 -47.18 13.71 30.59
CA GLN A 35 -48.01 14.92 30.83
C GLN A 35 -48.00 15.36 32.31
N ALA A 36 -47.72 16.60 32.75
CA ALA A 36 -47.77 17.95 32.18
C ALA A 36 -46.94 18.91 33.09
N LEU A 37 -46.13 19.85 32.57
CA LEU A 37 -46.32 21.34 32.52
C LEU A 37 -46.17 22.10 33.89
N PRO A 38 -46.03 23.44 33.91
CA PRO A 38 -44.89 24.26 33.43
C PRO A 38 -44.45 25.31 34.49
N PHE A 39 -43.32 26.00 34.32
CA PHE A 39 -43.23 27.39 34.82
C PHE A 39 -42.33 28.25 33.93
N VAL A 40 -42.90 29.40 33.60
CA VAL A 40 -42.40 30.48 32.74
C VAL A 40 -41.57 31.45 33.59
N LEU A 41 -40.51 32.03 33.02
CA LEU A 41 -40.29 33.49 33.06
C LEU A 41 -39.19 33.92 32.08
N CYS A 42 -39.59 34.79 31.15
CA CYS A 42 -38.78 35.62 30.26
C CYS A 42 -37.95 36.65 31.03
N VAL A 43 -36.93 37.19 30.35
CA VAL A 43 -36.61 38.63 30.11
C VAL A 43 -35.26 38.64 29.37
N GLU A 44 -35.20 38.99 28.06
CA GLU A 44 -34.85 40.33 27.51
C GLU A 44 -33.53 40.91 28.07
N GLN A 45 -32.57 41.50 27.36
CA GLN A 45 -32.52 42.13 26.03
C GLN A 45 -31.03 42.54 25.74
N ARG A 46 -30.65 42.51 24.46
CA ARG A 46 -29.91 43.58 23.70
C ARG A 46 -28.42 43.93 23.88
N VAL A 47 -27.86 44.27 22.69
CA VAL A 47 -26.65 45.08 22.34
C VAL A 47 -25.30 44.33 22.51
N GLY A 48 -24.35 44.26 21.59
CA GLY A 48 -24.00 44.87 20.30
C GLY A 48 -22.54 44.41 19.97
N PRO A 49 -21.99 44.65 18.76
CA PRO A 49 -20.83 43.90 18.26
C PRO A 49 -19.48 44.47 18.73
N SER A 50 -18.47 43.61 18.93
CA SER A 50 -17.08 44.08 19.05
C SER A 50 -16.11 43.13 18.36
N ALA A 51 -15.53 43.63 17.28
CA ALA A 51 -14.38 43.06 16.62
C ALA A 51 -13.15 43.14 17.54
N ARG A 52 -12.47 42.01 17.73
CA ARG A 52 -11.04 41.99 18.08
C ARG A 52 -10.35 40.89 17.31
N ALA A 53 -9.66 41.32 16.26
CA ALA A 53 -8.58 40.58 15.64
C ALA A 53 -7.58 40.15 16.71
N ARG A 54 -7.29 38.85 16.78
CA ARG A 54 -6.18 38.31 17.58
C ARG A 54 -5.10 37.87 16.61
N ALA A 55 -4.09 38.72 16.46
CA ALA A 55 -2.84 38.39 15.79
C ALA A 55 -2.09 37.28 16.57
N PRO A 56 -1.27 36.47 15.91
CA PRO A 56 -0.71 35.23 16.46
C PRO A 56 0.39 35.51 17.49
N PHE A 57 0.37 34.72 18.57
CA PHE A 57 1.38 34.74 19.61
C PHE A 57 2.72 34.23 19.06
N ALA A 58 3.68 35.15 18.91
CA ALA A 58 5.09 34.82 18.88
C ALA A 58 5.55 34.54 20.31
N ALA A 59 5.79 33.28 20.65
CA ALA A 59 6.47 32.89 21.88
C ALA A 59 7.79 32.21 21.53
N LYS A 60 8.84 33.03 21.48
CA LYS A 60 10.23 32.59 21.56
C LYS A 60 10.52 32.26 23.03
N ARG A 61 10.61 30.96 23.37
CA ARG A 61 11.35 30.50 24.54
C ARG A 61 11.97 29.15 24.21
N GLY A 62 13.28 29.16 24.05
CA GLY A 62 14.08 27.98 23.75
C GLY A 62 14.27 27.08 24.96
N GLY A 63 14.71 25.85 24.67
CA GLY A 63 15.28 24.94 25.64
C GLY A 63 14.90 23.49 25.37
N GLY A 64 15.75 22.77 24.64
CA GLY A 64 15.83 21.31 24.73
C GLY A 64 15.02 20.51 23.72
N GLY A 65 15.03 20.89 22.44
CA GLY A 65 14.72 19.95 21.37
C GLY A 65 16.01 19.31 20.90
N GLU A 66 16.11 17.98 20.99
CA GLU A 66 17.16 17.19 20.36
C GLU A 66 17.18 17.57 18.87
N VAL A 67 18.13 18.42 18.51
CA VAL A 67 18.36 18.84 17.12
C VAL A 67 18.80 17.59 16.41
N SER A 68 17.90 17.01 15.60
CA SER A 68 18.24 15.99 14.63
C SER A 68 19.50 16.45 13.92
N ALA A 69 20.64 15.83 14.23
CA ALA A 69 21.96 16.34 13.89
C ALA A 69 21.97 16.75 12.43
N GLU A 70 22.10 18.05 12.20
CA GLU A 70 22.05 18.60 10.86
C GLU A 70 23.33 18.11 10.17
N ALA A 71 23.23 17.05 9.36
CA ALA A 71 24.38 16.49 8.66
C ALA A 71 25.07 17.64 7.91
N PRO A 72 26.41 17.76 8.01
CA PRO A 72 27.13 18.87 7.41
C PRO A 72 26.79 18.93 5.91
N ASP A 73 26.66 20.14 5.36
CA ASP A 73 26.13 20.35 4.00
C ASP A 73 26.81 19.46 2.94
N GLY A 74 28.09 19.15 3.11
CA GLY A 74 28.82 18.20 2.27
C GLY A 74 28.30 16.76 2.33
N THR A 75 27.91 16.25 3.49
CA THR A 75 27.33 14.89 3.63
C THR A 75 25.95 14.81 2.99
N ARG A 76 25.15 15.87 3.10
CA ARG A 76 23.82 15.95 2.46
C ARG A 76 23.95 15.98 0.94
N ALA A 77 24.84 16.81 0.41
CA ALA A 77 25.11 16.88 -1.02
C ALA A 77 25.65 15.54 -1.56
N LEU A 78 26.52 14.85 -0.81
CA LEU A 78 27.01 13.54 -1.18
C LEU A 78 25.88 12.49 -1.20
N LEU A 79 25.02 12.47 -0.18
CA LEU A 79 23.88 11.55 -0.12
C LEU A 79 22.88 11.81 -1.24
N GLN A 80 22.62 13.07 -1.55
CA GLN A 80 21.76 13.46 -2.66
C GLN A 80 22.36 13.02 -4.00
N ALA A 81 23.66 13.25 -4.22
CA ALA A 81 24.34 12.79 -5.43
C ALA A 81 24.32 11.25 -5.54
N ALA A 82 24.49 10.53 -4.42
CA ALA A 82 24.40 9.08 -4.37
C ALA A 82 22.98 8.58 -4.73
N LEU A 83 21.93 9.25 -4.25
CA LEU A 83 20.54 8.91 -4.58
C LEU A 83 20.22 9.14 -6.07
N TRP A 84 20.63 10.29 -6.63
CA TRP A 84 20.48 10.54 -8.07
C TRP A 84 21.30 9.57 -8.92
N GLY A 85 22.52 9.23 -8.48
CA GLY A 85 23.35 8.22 -9.12
C GLY A 85 22.70 6.83 -9.06
N ALA A 86 22.11 6.47 -7.92
CA ALA A 86 21.38 5.22 -7.74
C ALA A 86 20.12 5.17 -8.61
N GLU A 87 19.37 6.27 -8.73
CA GLU A 87 18.21 6.36 -9.63
C GLU A 87 18.62 6.23 -11.10
N ALA A 88 19.66 6.94 -11.54
CA ALA A 88 20.17 6.85 -12.90
C ALA A 88 20.65 5.42 -13.21
N ALA A 89 21.36 4.78 -12.27
CA ALA A 89 21.77 3.39 -12.39
C ALA A 89 20.56 2.44 -12.41
N TYR A 90 19.56 2.68 -11.57
CA TYR A 90 18.32 1.90 -11.50
C TYR A 90 17.54 1.98 -12.81
N ILE A 91 17.34 3.18 -13.36
CA ILE A 91 16.65 3.39 -14.64
C ILE A 91 17.43 2.74 -15.77
N LEU A 92 18.74 2.95 -15.82
CA LEU A 92 19.61 2.35 -16.83
C LEU A 92 19.55 0.81 -16.77
N TRP A 93 19.63 0.23 -15.57
CA TRP A 93 19.65 -1.20 -15.34
C TRP A 93 18.29 -1.87 -15.59
N LEU A 94 17.21 -1.32 -15.04
CA LEU A 94 15.89 -1.95 -15.10
C LEU A 94 15.02 -1.55 -16.27
N PHE A 95 15.27 -0.44 -16.95
CA PHE A 95 14.43 -0.03 -18.08
C PHE A 95 15.22 -0.07 -19.39
N LEU A 96 16.46 0.40 -19.38
CA LEU A 96 17.21 0.61 -20.62
C LEU A 96 18.16 -0.53 -21.02
N LEU A 97 18.66 -1.36 -20.11
CA LEU A 97 19.58 -2.41 -20.52
C LEU A 97 18.81 -3.64 -21.03
N PRO A 98 18.99 -4.05 -22.30
CA PRO A 98 18.51 -5.35 -22.78
C PRO A 98 19.27 -6.43 -22.02
N TYR A 99 18.57 -7.19 -21.17
CA TYR A 99 19.14 -8.37 -20.54
C TYR A 99 19.46 -9.39 -21.62
N ALA A 100 20.74 -9.68 -21.86
CA ALA A 100 21.18 -10.77 -22.74
C ALA A 100 22.59 -11.26 -22.37
N PRO A 101 23.00 -12.48 -22.76
CA PRO A 101 22.70 -13.75 -22.09
C PRO A 101 23.93 -14.29 -21.33
N VAL A 102 23.71 -15.09 -20.29
CA VAL A 102 24.74 -16.05 -19.88
C VAL A 102 24.76 -17.17 -20.91
N ARG A 103 25.82 -17.18 -21.73
CA ARG A 103 26.28 -18.45 -22.32
C ARG A 103 26.46 -19.41 -21.15
N ARG A 104 25.66 -20.49 -21.12
CA ARG A 104 25.96 -21.68 -20.30
C ARG A 104 27.38 -22.13 -20.63
N LYS A 105 28.37 -21.64 -19.91
CA LYS A 105 29.51 -22.47 -19.57
C LYS A 105 29.15 -23.10 -18.23
N LYS A 106 28.99 -24.42 -18.29
CA LYS A 106 28.86 -25.30 -17.13
C LYS A 106 30.08 -25.03 -16.23
N ILE A 107 29.92 -24.19 -15.21
CA ILE A 107 30.94 -23.97 -14.20
C ILE A 107 30.41 -24.63 -12.93
N GLU A 108 30.85 -25.87 -12.73
CA GLU A 108 30.86 -26.53 -11.44
C GLU A 108 31.84 -25.78 -10.54
N SER A 109 31.37 -24.76 -9.82
CA SER A 109 32.08 -24.19 -8.67
C SER A 109 31.18 -23.16 -7.99
N VAL A 110 30.85 -23.43 -6.74
CA VAL A 110 30.10 -22.58 -5.82
C VAL A 110 30.83 -21.25 -5.63
N ALA A 111 30.07 -20.16 -5.46
CA ALA A 111 30.51 -18.78 -5.20
C ALA A 111 30.99 -17.96 -6.41
N SER A 112 30.03 -17.59 -7.27
CA SER A 112 30.05 -16.29 -7.95
C SER A 112 28.61 -15.82 -8.05
N ILE A 113 28.24 -14.84 -7.21
CA ILE A 113 26.97 -14.11 -7.31
C ILE A 113 27.08 -13.23 -8.56
N SER A 114 26.90 -13.84 -9.72
CA SER A 114 26.58 -13.11 -10.92
C SER A 114 25.06 -13.15 -11.05
N ILE A 115 24.41 -12.09 -10.56
CA ILE A 115 22.96 -11.89 -10.69
C ILE A 115 22.68 -11.55 -12.16
N PHE A 116 22.72 -12.57 -13.01
CA PHE A 116 22.29 -12.49 -14.40
C PHE A 116 20.80 -12.82 -14.44
N VAL A 117 19.98 -11.78 -14.47
CA VAL A 117 18.52 -11.88 -14.59
C VAL A 117 18.15 -11.98 -16.07
N GLN A 118 17.02 -12.59 -16.39
CA GLN A 118 16.48 -12.69 -17.76
C GLN A 118 15.25 -11.77 -17.84
N GLY A 119 15.10 -11.02 -18.93
CA GLY A 119 13.89 -10.23 -19.18
C GLY A 119 14.02 -9.20 -20.32
N ASP A 120 13.05 -9.14 -21.22
CA ASP A 120 13.08 -8.21 -22.37
C ASP A 120 13.08 -6.73 -21.92
N PRO A 121 13.81 -5.81 -22.58
CA PRO A 121 13.84 -4.38 -22.23
C PRO A 121 12.46 -3.71 -22.30
N VAL A 122 12.30 -2.52 -21.70
CA VAL A 122 11.00 -1.83 -21.63
C VAL A 122 10.36 -1.57 -23.01
N TRP A 123 11.18 -1.42 -24.05
CA TRP A 123 10.71 -1.24 -25.43
C TRP A 123 10.38 -2.53 -26.17
N ALA A 124 10.66 -3.70 -25.58
CA ALA A 124 10.41 -5.02 -26.16
C ALA A 124 9.57 -5.90 -25.22
N ILE A 125 8.69 -5.28 -24.41
CA ILE A 125 7.82 -6.02 -23.48
C ILE A 125 6.97 -7.04 -24.24
N SER A 126 7.03 -8.29 -23.79
CA SER A 126 6.21 -9.36 -24.36
C SER A 126 4.72 -9.14 -24.08
N GLN A 127 3.87 -9.61 -24.99
CA GLN A 127 2.42 -9.58 -24.78
C GLN A 127 1.99 -10.42 -23.57
N ALA A 128 2.76 -11.47 -23.23
CA ALA A 128 2.51 -12.31 -22.06
C ALA A 128 2.69 -11.50 -20.75
N THR A 129 3.78 -10.73 -20.63
CA THR A 129 4.02 -9.87 -19.47
C THR A 129 2.93 -8.80 -19.30
N ILE A 130 2.41 -8.25 -20.41
CA ILE A 130 1.28 -7.31 -20.37
C ILE A 130 0.00 -8.01 -19.90
N SER A 131 -0.28 -9.20 -20.42
CA SER A 131 -1.44 -9.99 -20.00
C SER A 131 -1.38 -10.36 -18.51
N ASP A 132 -0.20 -10.72 -18.01
CA ASP A 132 0.01 -11.00 -16.59
C ASP A 132 -0.17 -9.75 -15.74
N LEU A 133 0.36 -8.60 -16.18
CA LEU A 133 0.15 -7.31 -15.50
C LEU A 133 -1.33 -6.93 -15.44
N ILE A 134 -2.06 -7.08 -16.55
CA ILE A 134 -3.51 -6.84 -16.60
C ILE A 134 -4.24 -7.82 -15.69
N GLY A 135 -3.88 -9.11 -15.72
CA GLY A 135 -4.47 -10.12 -14.85
C GLY A 135 -4.24 -9.83 -13.36
N LEU A 136 -3.02 -9.42 -12.99
CA LEU A 136 -2.65 -9.05 -11.62
C LEU A 136 -3.42 -7.81 -11.17
N SER A 137 -3.50 -6.77 -12.02
CA SER A 137 -4.27 -5.56 -11.74
C SER A 137 -5.78 -5.77 -11.68
N LEU A 138 -6.34 -6.74 -12.41
CA LEU A 138 -7.73 -7.17 -12.22
C LEU A 138 -7.93 -7.85 -10.86
N ASN A 139 -6.92 -8.55 -10.35
CA ASN A 139 -6.94 -9.16 -9.02
C ASN A 139 -6.43 -8.23 -7.90
N PHE A 140 -6.54 -6.91 -8.10
CA PHE A 140 -6.13 -5.88 -7.14
C PHE A 140 -6.79 -6.06 -5.77
N PHE A 141 -5.96 -6.06 -4.72
CA PHE A 141 -6.30 -6.31 -3.32
C PHE A 141 -7.20 -7.53 -3.08
N PHE A 142 -7.10 -8.54 -3.95
CA PHE A 142 -7.93 -9.74 -3.93
C PHE A 142 -9.43 -9.47 -4.02
N VAL A 143 -9.86 -8.27 -4.44
CA VAL A 143 -11.30 -7.91 -4.49
C VAL A 143 -12.05 -8.86 -5.42
N LEU A 144 -11.59 -9.04 -6.65
CA LEU A 144 -12.23 -9.94 -7.61
C LEU A 144 -12.12 -11.43 -7.22
N PRO A 145 -10.93 -11.95 -6.82
CA PRO A 145 -10.82 -13.33 -6.35
C PRO A 145 -11.75 -13.66 -5.17
N LEU A 146 -11.90 -12.75 -4.20
CA LEU A 146 -12.77 -12.95 -3.04
C LEU A 146 -14.25 -12.78 -3.39
N LEU A 147 -14.62 -11.86 -4.28
CA LEU A 147 -16.00 -11.74 -4.74
C LEU A 147 -16.47 -12.98 -5.52
N ASN A 148 -15.62 -13.50 -6.39
CA ASN A 148 -15.90 -14.73 -7.13
C ASN A 148 -16.00 -15.95 -6.18
N SER A 149 -15.21 -16.01 -5.10
CA SER A 149 -15.33 -17.12 -4.13
C SER A 149 -16.61 -17.07 -3.29
N VAL A 150 -17.19 -15.89 -3.10
CA VAL A 150 -18.49 -15.69 -2.42
C VAL A 150 -19.68 -15.80 -3.39
N GLY A 151 -19.44 -16.11 -4.67
CA GLY A 151 -20.48 -16.37 -5.68
C GLY A 151 -20.96 -15.13 -6.44
N VAL A 152 -20.26 -13.99 -6.34
CA VAL A 152 -20.57 -12.78 -7.10
C VAL A 152 -19.69 -12.72 -8.35
N HIS A 153 -20.19 -13.31 -9.44
CA HIS A 153 -19.49 -13.41 -10.73
C HIS A 153 -19.83 -12.25 -11.68
N LEU A 154 -19.51 -11.01 -11.28
CA LEU A 154 -19.64 -9.85 -12.18
C LEU A 154 -18.56 -9.86 -13.27
N LEU A 155 -17.35 -10.30 -12.91
CA LEU A 155 -16.22 -10.46 -13.82
C LEU A 155 -15.37 -11.62 -13.31
N GLU A 156 -15.04 -12.55 -14.20
CA GLU A 156 -14.27 -13.74 -13.84
C GLU A 156 -12.84 -13.34 -13.47
N SER A 157 -12.38 -13.72 -12.28
CA SER A 157 -11.01 -13.42 -11.85
C SER A 157 -10.01 -14.18 -12.72
N PRO A 158 -9.05 -13.51 -13.40
CA PRO A 158 -8.00 -14.18 -14.14
C PRO A 158 -7.27 -15.20 -13.26
N LEU A 159 -7.04 -16.41 -13.77
CA LEU A 159 -6.37 -17.47 -13.02
C LEU A 159 -4.86 -17.31 -13.13
N LEU A 160 -4.26 -16.73 -12.08
CA LEU A 160 -2.82 -16.53 -11.97
C LEU A 160 -2.23 -17.38 -10.85
N HIS A 161 -0.91 -17.56 -10.90
CA HIS A 161 -0.20 -18.31 -9.87
C HIS A 161 -0.29 -17.56 -8.52
N PRO A 162 -0.69 -18.21 -7.41
CA PRO A 162 -0.97 -17.56 -6.13
C PRO A 162 0.24 -16.79 -5.58
N MET A 163 1.47 -17.27 -5.82
CA MET A 163 2.70 -16.56 -5.45
C MET A 163 2.87 -15.21 -6.17
N ALA A 164 2.50 -15.12 -7.45
CA ALA A 164 2.59 -13.87 -8.21
C ALA A 164 1.52 -12.87 -7.74
N GLU A 165 0.29 -13.35 -7.51
CA GLU A 165 -0.80 -12.53 -6.96
C GLU A 165 -0.48 -12.02 -5.54
N GLY A 166 0.08 -12.88 -4.69
CA GLY A 166 0.54 -12.54 -3.35
C GLY A 166 1.65 -11.49 -3.38
N LEU A 167 2.68 -11.69 -4.20
CA LEU A 167 3.79 -10.74 -4.34
C LEU A 167 3.30 -9.36 -4.81
N PHE A 168 2.47 -9.32 -5.85
CA PHE A 168 1.92 -8.08 -6.39
C PHE A 168 1.10 -7.31 -5.35
N ASN A 169 0.14 -7.97 -4.71
CA ASN A 169 -0.71 -7.34 -3.71
C ASN A 169 0.06 -6.95 -2.44
N LEU A 170 1.11 -7.68 -2.08
CA LEU A 170 2.01 -7.31 -0.99
C LEU A 170 2.73 -6.00 -1.29
N VAL A 171 3.32 -5.85 -2.48
CA VAL A 171 4.02 -4.61 -2.85
C VAL A 171 3.05 -3.44 -2.90
N LEU A 172 1.87 -3.61 -3.53
CA LEU A 172 0.86 -2.54 -3.58
C LEU A 172 0.33 -2.13 -2.21
N ALA A 173 0.09 -3.09 -1.31
CA ALA A 173 -0.35 -2.80 0.04
C ALA A 173 0.74 -2.04 0.82
N TRP A 174 2.01 -2.42 0.62
CA TRP A 174 3.13 -1.67 1.17
C TRP A 174 3.20 -0.24 0.62
N THR A 175 2.99 -0.06 -0.69
CA THR A 175 2.91 1.28 -1.31
C THR A 175 1.77 2.13 -0.75
N LEU A 176 0.61 1.51 -0.50
CA LEU A 176 -0.51 2.18 0.16
C LEU A 176 -0.14 2.66 1.56
N LEU A 177 0.56 1.82 2.34
CA LEU A 177 1.06 2.18 3.67
C LEU A 177 2.10 3.32 3.62
N PHE A 178 2.86 3.44 2.53
CA PHE A 178 3.79 4.56 2.35
C PHE A 178 3.09 5.92 2.14
N ALA A 179 1.82 5.95 1.71
CA ALA A 179 1.17 7.21 1.40
C ALA A 179 1.05 8.14 2.63
N PRO A 180 0.43 7.73 3.75
CA PRO A 180 0.34 8.62 4.90
C PRO A 180 1.72 8.92 5.51
N LEU A 181 2.72 8.05 5.33
CA LEU A 181 4.11 8.34 5.72
C LEU A 181 4.69 9.49 4.87
N LEU A 182 4.48 9.50 3.55
CA LEU A 182 4.90 10.61 2.68
C LEU A 182 4.14 11.90 3.00
N PHE A 183 2.84 11.80 3.28
CA PHE A 183 2.04 12.98 3.66
C PHE A 183 2.42 13.53 5.03
N THR A 184 2.87 12.71 5.97
CA THR A 184 3.32 13.17 7.29
C THR A 184 4.78 13.63 7.30
N ASP A 185 5.49 13.53 6.17
CA ASP A 185 6.92 13.82 6.14
C ASP A 185 7.25 15.26 6.52
N CYS A 186 8.18 15.38 7.46
CA CYS A 186 8.66 16.60 8.08
C CYS A 186 9.36 17.54 7.09
N ARG A 187 9.89 16.99 5.99
CA ARG A 187 10.56 17.70 4.89
C ARG A 187 9.77 17.69 3.58
N ARG A 188 8.47 17.38 3.63
CA ARG A 188 7.61 17.31 2.45
C ARG A 188 7.53 18.63 1.67
N ASP A 189 7.73 19.75 2.37
CA ASP A 189 7.69 21.11 1.82
C ASP A 189 8.81 21.40 0.80
N ARG A 190 9.87 20.58 0.78
CA ARG A 190 10.94 20.64 -0.21
C ARG A 190 10.53 20.08 -1.57
N TYR A 191 9.48 19.26 -1.62
CA TYR A 191 8.96 18.70 -2.85
C TYR A 191 8.02 19.71 -3.54
N LYS A 192 8.40 20.17 -4.74
CA LYS A 192 7.66 21.22 -5.47
C LYS A 192 6.44 20.69 -6.23
N GLY A 193 6.34 19.38 -6.42
CA GLY A 193 5.23 18.72 -7.12
C GLY A 193 4.04 18.40 -6.20
N SER A 194 2.98 17.86 -6.78
CA SER A 194 1.87 17.30 -5.98
C SER A 194 2.28 15.93 -5.43
N LEU A 195 2.23 15.77 -4.10
CA LEU A 195 2.44 14.49 -3.44
C LEU A 195 1.37 13.46 -3.85
N ASP A 196 0.15 13.91 -4.17
CA ASP A 196 -0.91 13.01 -4.64
C ASP A 196 -0.54 12.40 -5.99
N VAL A 197 0.07 13.20 -6.87
CA VAL A 197 0.54 12.75 -8.18
C VAL A 197 1.74 11.84 -8.02
N LEU A 198 2.69 12.20 -7.15
CA LEU A 198 3.84 11.34 -6.85
C LEU A 198 3.38 9.98 -6.30
N TRP A 199 2.47 9.97 -5.33
CA TRP A 199 1.93 8.74 -4.78
C TRP A 199 1.08 7.96 -5.79
N GLY A 200 0.28 8.64 -6.61
CA GLY A 200 -0.48 8.01 -7.69
C GLY A 200 0.43 7.29 -8.69
N PHE A 201 1.53 7.91 -9.09
CA PHE A 201 2.54 7.25 -9.93
C PHE A 201 3.33 6.18 -9.17
N GLN A 202 3.60 6.40 -7.89
CA GLN A 202 4.22 5.41 -7.01
C GLN A 202 3.40 4.11 -6.99
N MET A 203 2.06 4.15 -7.01
CA MET A 203 1.23 2.93 -7.07
C MET A 203 1.48 2.05 -8.30
N PHE A 204 2.09 2.57 -9.36
CA PHE A 204 2.39 1.82 -10.59
C PHE A 204 3.90 1.62 -10.84
N LEU A 205 4.73 2.61 -10.53
CA LEU A 205 6.18 2.63 -10.77
C LEU A 205 6.93 3.08 -9.51
N THR A 206 6.61 2.39 -8.43
CA THR A 206 7.09 2.60 -7.07
C THR A 206 8.55 3.06 -6.98
N ASN A 207 9.50 2.25 -7.43
CA ASN A 207 10.92 2.61 -7.30
C ASN A 207 11.39 3.83 -8.09
N THR A 208 10.72 4.16 -9.20
CA THR A 208 11.13 5.29 -10.05
C THR A 208 10.82 6.62 -9.38
N PHE A 209 9.84 6.68 -8.48
CA PHE A 209 9.41 7.93 -7.86
C PHE A 209 9.90 8.09 -6.40
N LEU A 210 10.17 7.00 -5.69
CA LEU A 210 10.62 7.07 -4.30
C LEU A 210 12.06 7.55 -4.15
N ILE A 211 12.99 7.09 -4.99
CA ILE A 211 14.40 7.53 -4.96
C ILE A 211 14.53 9.05 -5.20
N PRO A 212 13.92 9.63 -6.27
CA PRO A 212 13.99 11.08 -6.48
C PRO A 212 13.29 11.86 -5.36
N TYR A 213 12.22 11.33 -4.77
CA TYR A 213 11.62 11.95 -3.57
C TYR A 213 12.64 12.07 -2.43
N MET A 214 13.37 10.99 -2.14
CA MET A 214 14.41 10.97 -1.11
C MET A 214 15.57 11.92 -1.45
N ALA A 215 15.89 12.13 -2.72
CA ALA A 215 16.90 13.09 -3.15
C ALA A 215 16.40 14.55 -3.01
N ILE A 216 15.15 14.82 -3.35
CA ILE A 216 14.57 16.17 -3.31
C ILE A 216 14.33 16.64 -1.87
N ARG A 217 13.93 15.74 -0.95
CA ARG A 217 13.72 16.09 0.48
C ARG A 217 15.00 16.50 1.21
N LEU A 218 16.17 16.25 0.61
CA LEU A 218 17.48 16.69 1.12
C LEU A 218 17.82 18.13 0.72
N ASN A 219 17.04 18.77 -0.17
CA ASN A 219 17.25 20.16 -0.54
C ASN A 219 17.09 21.10 0.66
N GLY A 220 17.84 22.20 0.64
CA GLY A 220 17.80 23.22 1.68
C GLY A 220 16.43 23.89 1.78
N PRO A 221 16.11 24.49 2.96
CA PRO A 221 14.90 25.26 3.12
C PRO A 221 14.80 26.45 2.18
N GLU A 222 13.67 26.58 1.48
CA GLU A 222 13.38 27.76 0.68
C GLU A 222 12.90 28.85 1.66
N ALA A 223 13.73 29.88 1.88
CA ALA A 223 13.56 30.86 2.97
C ALA A 223 12.27 31.70 2.87
N ASP A 224 11.61 31.73 1.71
CA ASP A 224 10.49 32.63 1.40
C ASP A 224 9.16 31.92 1.08
N ARG A 225 9.05 30.62 1.33
CA ARG A 225 7.85 29.87 0.92
C ARG A 225 7.00 29.44 2.11
N SER A 226 5.78 29.98 2.17
CA SER A 226 4.74 29.44 3.05
C SER A 226 4.53 27.95 2.78
N PRO A 227 4.36 27.11 3.82
CA PRO A 227 4.20 25.68 3.63
C PRO A 227 3.04 25.41 2.68
N PRO A 228 3.23 24.58 1.63
CA PRO A 228 2.18 24.29 0.68
C PRO A 228 0.98 23.69 1.40
N ARG A 229 -0.23 24.16 1.06
CA ARG A 229 -1.49 23.67 1.63
C ARG A 229 -1.60 22.17 1.34
N ARG A 230 -1.84 21.36 2.38
CA ARG A 230 -2.06 19.92 2.25
C ARG A 230 -3.26 19.66 1.32
N SER A 231 -3.11 18.70 0.41
CA SER A 231 -4.19 18.28 -0.49
C SER A 231 -5.35 17.65 0.30
N GLN A 232 -6.53 17.59 -0.30
CA GLN A 232 -7.68 16.92 0.31
C GLN A 232 -7.41 15.42 0.52
N LEU A 233 -6.78 14.77 -0.47
CA LEU A 233 -6.38 13.36 -0.38
C LEU A 233 -5.39 13.15 0.76
N GLY A 234 -4.34 13.97 0.84
CA GLY A 234 -3.37 13.92 1.94
C GLY A 234 -4.02 14.15 3.31
N SER A 235 -4.98 15.06 3.41
CA SER A 235 -5.74 15.27 4.66
C SER A 235 -6.53 14.03 5.08
N VAL A 236 -7.23 13.39 4.14
CA VAL A 236 -8.00 12.16 4.39
C VAL A 236 -7.08 11.00 4.78
N MET A 237 -5.93 10.86 4.11
CA MET A 237 -4.99 9.76 4.39
C MET A 237 -4.26 9.92 5.72
N VAL A 238 -3.99 11.15 6.17
CA VAL A 238 -3.39 11.42 7.48
C VAL A 238 -4.41 11.22 8.59
N ASN A 239 -5.62 11.77 8.46
CA ASN A 239 -6.68 11.62 9.47
C ASN A 239 -7.18 10.16 9.53
N GLY A 240 -7.15 9.46 8.40
CA GLY A 240 -7.45 8.03 8.31
C GLY A 240 -6.22 7.13 8.46
N ALA A 241 -5.06 7.64 8.88
CA ALA A 241 -3.82 6.88 8.92
C ALA A 241 -3.93 5.57 9.70
N PRO A 242 -4.59 5.48 10.87
CA PRO A 242 -4.77 4.22 11.58
C PRO A 242 -5.58 3.19 10.76
N ALA A 243 -6.63 3.64 10.06
CA ALA A 243 -7.45 2.78 9.21
C ALA A 243 -6.67 2.30 7.97
N VAL A 244 -5.92 3.19 7.31
CA VAL A 244 -5.03 2.84 6.20
C VAL A 244 -3.95 1.86 6.66
N GLY A 245 -3.38 2.08 7.86
CA GLY A 245 -2.43 1.19 8.51
C GLY A 245 -3.00 -0.21 8.75
N ALA A 246 -4.20 -0.29 9.32
CA ALA A 246 -4.87 -1.56 9.58
C ALA A 246 -5.25 -2.30 8.29
N VAL A 247 -5.84 -1.62 7.32
CA VAL A 247 -6.25 -2.21 6.03
C VAL A 247 -5.03 -2.65 5.24
N GLY A 248 -4.02 -1.80 5.07
CA GLY A 248 -2.80 -2.15 4.34
C GLY A 248 -2.03 -3.27 5.03
N GLY A 249 -1.93 -3.25 6.36
CA GLY A 249 -1.32 -4.34 7.14
C GLY A 249 -2.06 -5.67 6.98
N LEU A 250 -3.40 -5.64 7.01
CA LEU A 250 -4.24 -6.81 6.78
C LEU A 250 -4.04 -7.38 5.37
N VAL A 251 -4.02 -6.52 4.34
CA VAL A 251 -3.77 -6.95 2.96
C VAL A 251 -2.37 -7.57 2.83
N CYS A 252 -1.34 -7.02 3.46
CA CYS A 252 -0.01 -7.65 3.48
C CYS A 252 -0.02 -9.05 4.08
N VAL A 253 -0.72 -9.26 5.20
CA VAL A 253 -0.85 -10.59 5.83
C VAL A 253 -1.64 -11.54 4.91
N LEU A 254 -2.76 -11.07 4.34
CA LEU A 254 -3.56 -11.83 3.40
C LEU A 254 -2.76 -12.21 2.16
N SER A 255 -1.90 -11.33 1.64
CA SER A 255 -1.02 -11.61 0.50
C SER A 255 -0.07 -12.76 0.77
N ILE A 256 0.53 -12.80 1.97
CA ILE A 256 1.41 -13.90 2.38
C ILE A 256 0.62 -15.20 2.49
N VAL A 257 -0.53 -15.18 3.16
CA VAL A 257 -1.40 -16.36 3.31
C VAL A 257 -1.87 -16.86 1.94
N TRP A 258 -2.26 -15.95 1.04
CA TRP A 258 -2.72 -16.26 -0.31
C TRP A 258 -1.60 -16.87 -1.16
N ALA A 259 -0.37 -16.39 -1.04
CA ALA A 259 0.77 -16.97 -1.77
C ALA A 259 0.92 -18.47 -1.48
N PHE A 260 0.78 -18.88 -0.22
CA PHE A 260 0.96 -20.28 0.19
C PHE A 260 -0.30 -21.13 0.13
N SER A 261 -1.48 -20.56 0.38
CA SER A 261 -2.74 -21.31 0.54
C SER A 261 -3.80 -20.96 -0.50
N GLY A 262 -3.63 -19.86 -1.23
CA GLY A 262 -4.56 -19.42 -2.26
C GLY A 262 -4.65 -20.43 -3.40
N ARG A 263 -5.85 -20.52 -4.00
CA ARG A 263 -6.15 -21.36 -5.18
C ARG A 263 -5.71 -22.81 -5.02
N GLY A 264 -5.97 -23.41 -3.85
CA GLY A 264 -5.60 -24.80 -3.53
C GLY A 264 -6.16 -25.82 -4.52
N ASP A 265 -7.36 -25.58 -5.05
CA ASP A 265 -8.06 -26.49 -5.97
C ASP A 265 -7.56 -26.40 -7.42
N SER A 266 -6.66 -25.46 -7.73
CA SER A 266 -6.25 -25.14 -9.09
C SER A 266 -4.99 -25.88 -9.56
N GLY A 267 -4.48 -26.84 -8.78
CA GLY A 267 -3.37 -27.70 -9.20
C GLY A 267 -1.97 -27.06 -9.20
N PHE A 268 -1.77 -25.92 -8.53
CA PHE A 268 -0.48 -25.19 -8.48
C PHE A 268 0.62 -25.85 -7.62
N GLY A 269 0.49 -27.13 -7.27
CA GLY A 269 1.44 -27.83 -6.43
C GLY A 269 1.44 -27.40 -4.96
N GLY A 270 2.32 -28.03 -4.18
CA GLY A 270 2.53 -27.74 -2.77
C GLY A 270 3.45 -26.54 -2.56
N ILE A 271 3.88 -26.34 -1.30
CA ILE A 271 4.70 -25.19 -0.90
C ILE A 271 6.06 -25.18 -1.62
N ALA A 272 6.65 -26.36 -1.86
CA ALA A 272 7.95 -26.48 -2.50
C ALA A 272 7.90 -26.07 -3.98
N GLU A 273 6.90 -26.53 -4.72
CA GLU A 273 6.70 -26.18 -6.13
C GLU A 273 6.38 -24.68 -6.29
N ARG A 274 5.55 -24.14 -5.39
CA ARG A 274 5.25 -22.71 -5.34
C ARG A 274 6.49 -21.86 -5.09
N TRP A 275 7.37 -22.30 -4.20
CA TRP A 275 8.63 -21.61 -3.92
C TRP A 275 9.59 -21.65 -5.12
N GLN A 276 9.70 -22.79 -5.79
CA GLN A 276 10.48 -22.92 -7.03
C GLN A 276 9.94 -21.99 -8.12
N TYR A 277 8.61 -21.95 -8.30
CA TYR A 277 7.96 -21.02 -9.22
C TYR A 277 8.32 -19.57 -8.87
N LEU A 278 8.23 -19.16 -7.59
CA LEU A 278 8.57 -17.80 -7.19
C LEU A 278 10.02 -17.45 -7.55
N GLN A 279 10.98 -18.35 -7.29
CA GLN A 279 12.38 -18.12 -7.65
C GLN A 279 12.54 -17.95 -9.16
N SER A 280 11.94 -18.83 -9.96
CA SER A 280 11.96 -18.71 -11.42
C SER A 280 11.30 -17.39 -11.86
N TYR A 281 10.14 -17.05 -11.31
CA TYR A 281 9.40 -15.84 -11.63
C TYR A 281 10.22 -14.57 -11.35
N LEU A 282 10.85 -14.45 -10.17
CA LEU A 282 11.66 -13.29 -9.78
C LEU A 282 12.89 -13.06 -10.68
N PHE A 283 13.45 -14.13 -11.26
CA PHE A 283 14.68 -14.03 -12.07
C PHE A 283 14.45 -14.15 -13.59
N SER A 284 13.24 -14.52 -14.00
CA SER A 284 12.85 -14.62 -15.41
C SER A 284 11.94 -13.50 -15.89
N GLU A 285 11.13 -12.91 -14.99
CA GLU A 285 10.20 -11.83 -15.33
C GLU A 285 10.69 -10.49 -14.79
N ARG A 286 10.79 -9.49 -15.68
CA ARG A 286 11.21 -8.12 -15.31
C ARG A 286 10.26 -7.50 -14.30
N LEU A 287 8.97 -7.74 -14.44
CA LEU A 287 7.93 -7.23 -13.53
C LEU A 287 8.17 -7.71 -12.10
N ALA A 288 8.37 -9.02 -11.93
CA ALA A 288 8.64 -9.64 -10.64
C ALA A 288 9.96 -9.15 -10.04
N TYR A 289 10.98 -8.97 -10.87
CA TYR A 289 12.27 -8.43 -10.45
C TYR A 289 12.15 -6.96 -9.99
N ALA A 290 11.31 -6.15 -10.63
CA ALA A 290 11.04 -4.77 -10.18
C ALA A 290 10.38 -4.77 -8.78
N PHE A 291 9.43 -5.68 -8.54
CA PHE A 291 8.81 -5.86 -7.23
C PHE A 291 9.82 -6.25 -6.14
N LEU A 292 10.84 -7.04 -6.47
CA LEU A 292 11.93 -7.35 -5.53
C LEU A 292 12.71 -6.10 -5.13
N TRP A 293 13.02 -5.24 -6.11
CA TRP A 293 13.65 -3.95 -5.84
C TRP A 293 12.73 -3.02 -5.05
N ASP A 294 11.41 -3.06 -5.28
CA ASP A 294 10.43 -2.30 -4.49
C ASP A 294 10.52 -2.67 -3.02
N MET A 295 10.43 -3.96 -2.71
CA MET A 295 10.56 -4.44 -1.33
C MET A 295 11.90 -4.04 -0.70
N PHE A 296 13.00 -4.12 -1.46
CA PHE A 296 14.33 -3.72 -0.97
C PHE A 296 14.37 -2.22 -0.66
N LEU A 297 14.00 -1.36 -1.60
CA LEU A 297 14.03 0.09 -1.42
C LEU A 297 13.08 0.53 -0.30
N TYR A 298 11.92 -0.13 -0.19
CA TYR A 298 10.98 0.09 0.90
C TYR A 298 11.57 -0.29 2.25
N SER A 299 12.28 -1.41 2.36
CA SER A 299 12.94 -1.81 3.59
C SER A 299 14.04 -0.84 4.05
N VAL A 300 14.68 -0.14 3.10
CA VAL A 300 15.73 0.85 3.37
C VAL A 300 15.13 2.23 3.71
N PHE A 301 14.17 2.69 2.91
CA PHE A 301 13.61 4.03 3.05
C PHE A 301 12.58 4.12 4.18
N GLN A 302 11.83 3.05 4.48
CA GLN A 302 10.89 3.00 5.60
C GLN A 302 11.51 3.47 6.93
N PRO A 303 12.58 2.84 7.47
CA PRO A 303 13.14 3.22 8.75
C PRO A 303 13.73 4.63 8.75
N TRP A 304 14.25 5.08 7.60
CA TRP A 304 14.77 6.43 7.43
C TRP A 304 13.65 7.47 7.53
N LEU A 305 12.59 7.32 6.73
CA LEU A 305 11.43 8.22 6.77
C LEU A 305 10.73 8.22 8.13
N ILE A 306 10.47 7.05 8.71
CA ILE A 306 9.86 6.97 10.04
C ILE A 306 10.75 7.64 11.09
N GLY A 307 12.07 7.46 11.00
CA GLY A 307 13.04 8.08 11.91
C GLY A 307 12.96 9.60 11.96
N ASP A 308 12.93 10.24 10.78
CA ASP A 308 12.83 11.70 10.68
C ASP A 308 11.46 12.23 11.14
N ASN A 309 10.45 11.34 11.22
CA ASN A 309 9.06 11.65 11.53
C ASN A 309 8.59 11.11 12.89
N LEU A 310 9.49 10.61 13.74
CA LEU A 310 9.15 10.11 15.08
C LEU A 310 8.42 11.15 15.95
N ARG A 311 8.64 12.44 15.68
CA ARG A 311 7.95 13.56 16.36
C ARG A 311 6.44 13.63 16.10
N ASN A 312 5.95 12.96 15.05
CA ASN A 312 4.52 12.93 14.71
C ASN A 312 3.79 11.75 15.38
N VAL A 313 4.52 10.91 16.13
CA VAL A 313 3.99 9.73 16.82
C VAL A 313 3.69 10.11 18.26
N LYS A 314 2.65 9.51 18.84
CA LYS A 314 2.33 9.66 20.26
C LYS A 314 3.56 9.40 21.14
N ALA A 315 3.77 10.25 22.14
CA ALA A 315 4.99 10.26 22.96
C ALA A 315 5.24 8.93 23.70
N ASP A 316 4.18 8.22 24.08
CA ASP A 316 4.22 6.90 24.71
C ASP A 316 4.63 5.77 23.76
N ALA A 317 4.33 5.91 22.46
CA ALA A 317 4.63 4.93 21.43
C ALA A 317 5.95 5.19 20.67
N ALA A 318 6.54 6.38 20.79
CA ALA A 318 7.74 6.77 20.06
C ALA A 318 8.94 5.80 20.27
N GLY A 319 9.11 5.30 21.50
CA GLY A 319 10.15 4.32 21.83
C GLY A 319 9.95 2.98 21.09
N LEU A 320 8.72 2.48 21.04
CA LEU A 320 8.38 1.26 20.32
C LEU A 320 8.59 1.45 18.81
N VAL A 321 8.05 2.52 18.23
CA VAL A 321 8.14 2.82 16.79
C VAL A 321 9.59 2.99 16.35
N SER A 322 10.45 3.58 17.17
CA SER A 322 11.89 3.71 16.89
C SER A 322 12.61 2.36 16.71
N VAL A 323 12.16 1.32 17.41
CA VAL A 323 12.70 -0.05 17.29
C VAL A 323 12.04 -0.78 16.13
N VAL A 324 10.71 -0.76 16.03
CA VAL A 324 9.98 -1.54 15.04
C VAL A 324 10.06 -0.95 13.62
N ARG A 325 10.50 0.31 13.45
CA ARG A 325 10.66 0.94 12.13
C ARG A 325 11.55 0.17 11.15
N PHE A 326 12.48 -0.65 11.66
CA PHE A 326 13.38 -1.48 10.85
C PHE A 326 12.74 -2.79 10.38
N VAL A 327 11.59 -3.17 10.94
CA VAL A 327 10.86 -4.38 10.52
C VAL A 327 9.99 -4.03 9.31
N PRO A 328 10.25 -4.60 8.12
CA PRO A 328 9.49 -4.32 6.91
C PRO A 328 7.98 -4.48 7.12
N VAL A 329 7.18 -3.54 6.61
CA VAL A 329 5.71 -3.47 6.77
C VAL A 329 5.26 -3.21 8.21
N VAL A 330 5.74 -3.99 9.18
CA VAL A 330 5.35 -3.89 10.60
C VAL A 330 5.67 -2.52 11.17
N GLY A 331 6.85 -1.97 10.87
CA GLY A 331 7.25 -0.64 11.30
C GLY A 331 6.34 0.47 10.76
N LEU A 332 5.91 0.35 9.51
CA LEU A 332 4.93 1.24 8.87
C LEU A 332 3.57 1.15 9.53
N VAL A 333 3.05 -0.06 9.71
CA VAL A 333 1.75 -0.28 10.36
C VAL A 333 1.76 0.29 11.78
N ALA A 334 2.82 0.03 12.54
CA ALA A 334 2.97 0.58 13.89
C ALA A 334 3.04 2.12 13.89
N TYR A 335 3.80 2.72 12.98
CA TYR A 335 3.86 4.17 12.82
C TYR A 335 2.48 4.76 12.53
N LEU A 336 1.72 4.18 11.59
CA LEU A 336 0.41 4.68 11.19
C LEU A 336 -0.66 4.53 12.28
N LEU A 337 -0.62 3.45 13.06
CA LEU A 337 -1.53 3.24 14.20
C LEU A 337 -1.22 4.17 15.37
N CYS A 338 0.05 4.57 15.52
CA CYS A 338 0.53 5.42 16.61
C CYS A 338 0.68 6.89 16.21
N LEU A 339 0.23 7.27 15.02
CA LEU A 339 0.27 8.65 14.56
C LEU A 339 -0.61 9.51 15.48
N GLU A 340 -0.13 10.69 15.85
CA GLU A 340 -0.91 11.67 16.60
C GLU A 340 -1.93 12.32 15.66
N GLU A 341 -3.20 12.38 16.09
CA GLU A 341 -4.26 13.02 15.32
C GLU A 341 -4.05 14.55 15.37
N GLU A 342 -4.11 15.21 14.21
CA GLU A 342 -4.13 16.68 14.18
C GLU A 342 -5.55 17.13 14.58
N ASP A 343 -5.71 17.63 15.81
CA ASP A 343 -6.97 18.20 16.36
C ASP A 343 -7.51 19.41 15.56
#